data_AF-A0A660X2W2-F1
#
_entry.id   AF-A0A660X2W2-F1
#
_cell.length_a   1.000
_cell.length_b   1.000
_cell.length_c   1.000
_cell.angle_alpha   90.00
_cell.angle_beta   90.00
_cell.angle_gamma   90.00
#
_symmetry.space_group_name_H-M   'P 1'
#
loop_
_entity.id
_entity.type
_entity.pdbx_description
1 polymer ?
#
loop_
_entity_poly.entity_id
_entity_poly.type
_entity_poly.pdbx_seq_one_letter_code
_entity_poly.pdbx_strand_id
1 'polypeptide(L)'
;MNKPKRKKRPRTNHSLMLFLIGFIASITLMLGYIWTSNEINSLTRDIARLKEIKAKLITQNNIIKADIERLSSADRIKKIASQKLNMVIPKPETLFVVVKKTSGKSNDRR
;
A
#
# COMPACT_ATOMS: atom_id res chain seq x y z
N MET A 1 34.63 -72.76 -51.32
CA MET A 1 33.54 -71.80 -51.63
C MET A 1 33.41 -70.81 -50.46
N ASN A 2 34.05 -69.64 -50.55
CA ASN A 2 34.02 -68.63 -49.47
C ASN A 2 32.81 -67.70 -49.62
N LYS A 3 31.92 -67.66 -48.62
CA LYS A 3 30.80 -66.71 -48.58
C LYS A 3 31.33 -65.33 -48.11
N PRO A 4 31.02 -64.22 -48.82
CA PRO A 4 31.50 -62.91 -48.40
C PRO A 4 30.82 -62.47 -47.10
N LYS A 5 31.62 -62.06 -46.11
CA LYS A 5 31.12 -61.50 -44.85
C LYS A 5 30.46 -60.14 -45.13
N ARG A 6 29.14 -60.05 -44.93
CA ARG A 6 28.37 -58.79 -45.04
C ARG A 6 28.88 -57.76 -44.01
N LYS A 7 29.43 -56.64 -44.49
CA LYS A 7 29.74 -55.46 -43.66
C LYS A 7 28.44 -54.89 -43.09
N LYS A 8 28.25 -54.94 -41.76
CA LYS A 8 27.13 -54.27 -41.09
C LYS A 8 27.40 -52.76 -41.12
N ARG A 9 26.49 -51.98 -41.70
CA ARG A 9 26.55 -50.51 -41.66
C ARG A 9 26.33 -50.03 -40.22
N PRO A 10 27.05 -49.00 -39.73
CA PRO A 10 26.82 -48.48 -38.40
C PRO A 10 25.39 -47.90 -38.34
N ARG A 11 24.58 -48.41 -37.41
CA ARG A 11 23.28 -47.82 -37.09
C ARG A 11 23.56 -46.45 -36.47
N THR A 12 23.10 -45.39 -37.12
CA THR A 12 23.28 -44.02 -36.64
C THR A 12 22.31 -43.75 -35.47
N ASN A 13 22.81 -43.15 -34.40
CA ASN A 13 22.08 -42.94 -33.14
C ASN A 13 21.16 -41.70 -33.17
N HIS A 14 20.75 -41.21 -34.35
CA HIS A 14 19.98 -39.97 -34.49
C HIS A 14 18.65 -40.01 -33.72
N SER A 15 18.02 -41.18 -33.62
CA SER A 15 16.79 -41.35 -32.84
C SER A 15 16.99 -41.04 -31.36
N LEU A 16 18.07 -41.53 -30.74
CA LEU A 16 18.43 -41.24 -29.34
C LEU A 16 18.70 -39.75 -29.12
N MET A 17 19.38 -39.11 -30.05
CA MET A 17 19.68 -37.68 -29.99
C MET A 17 18.41 -36.82 -30.03
N LEU A 18 17.43 -37.18 -30.89
CA LEU A 18 16.15 -36.51 -30.96
C LEU A 18 15.33 -36.67 -29.67
N PHE A 19 15.32 -37.86 -29.07
CA PHE A 19 14.67 -38.07 -27.78
C PHE A 19 15.31 -37.24 -26.66
N LEU A 20 16.63 -37.14 -26.64
CA LEU A 20 17.35 -36.34 -25.65
C LEU A 20 17.00 -34.84 -25.78
N ILE A 21 16.97 -34.32 -27.00
CA ILE A 21 16.60 -32.93 -27.28
C ILE A 21 15.14 -32.68 -26.87
N GLY A 22 14.23 -33.60 -27.22
CA GLY A 22 12.83 -33.51 -26.81
C GLY A 22 12.64 -33.51 -25.29
N PHE A 23 13.42 -34.31 -24.57
CA PHE A 23 13.40 -34.35 -23.11
C PHE A 23 13.88 -33.04 -22.48
N ILE A 24 14.99 -32.49 -22.98
CA ILE A 24 15.52 -31.19 -22.52
C ILE A 24 14.52 -30.07 -22.83
N ALA A 25 13.92 -30.08 -24.03
CA ALA A 25 12.90 -29.11 -24.42
C ALA A 25 11.68 -29.17 -23.50
N SER A 26 11.21 -30.38 -23.16
CA SER A 26 10.09 -30.59 -22.23
C SER A 26 10.37 -29.99 -20.85
N ILE A 27 11.56 -30.25 -20.29
CA ILE A 27 11.97 -29.69 -18.99
C ILE A 27 12.05 -28.16 -19.05
N THR A 28 12.62 -27.62 -20.13
CA THR A 28 12.77 -26.17 -20.31
C THR A 28 11.41 -25.49 -20.37
N LEU A 29 10.45 -26.08 -21.08
CA LEU A 29 9.09 -25.57 -21.16
C LEU A 29 8.41 -25.55 -19.78
N MET A 30 8.61 -26.62 -18.99
CA MET A 30 8.06 -26.72 -17.65
C MET A 30 8.65 -25.69 -16.69
N LEU A 31 9.96 -25.46 -16.74
CA LEU A 31 10.64 -24.41 -15.97
C LEU A 31 10.19 -23.01 -16.40
N GLY A 32 10.07 -22.78 -17.71
CA GLY A 32 9.59 -21.50 -18.26
C GLY A 32 8.16 -21.17 -17.84
N TYR A 33 7.29 -22.19 -17.74
CA TYR A 33 5.94 -22.03 -17.22
C TYR A 33 5.94 -21.58 -15.75
N ILE A 34 6.69 -22.27 -14.89
CA ILE A 34 6.85 -21.89 -13.47
C ILE A 34 7.37 -20.46 -13.34
N TRP A 35 8.40 -20.11 -14.12
CA TRP A 35 9.01 -18.79 -14.04
C TRP A 35 8.02 -17.68 -14.43
N THR A 36 7.29 -17.88 -15.53
CA THR A 36 6.25 -16.94 -15.98
C THR A 36 5.17 -16.76 -14.91
N SER A 37 4.69 -17.84 -14.30
CA SER A 37 3.70 -17.76 -13.22
C SER A 37 4.24 -17.01 -11.99
N ASN A 38 5.50 -17.25 -11.62
CA ASN A 38 6.13 -16.52 -10.52
C ASN A 38 6.28 -15.03 -10.80
N GLU A 39 6.65 -14.67 -12.03
CA GLU A 39 6.78 -13.28 -12.46
C GLU A 39 5.42 -12.56 -12.41
N ILE A 40 4.37 -13.20 -12.94
CA ILE A 40 3.00 -12.67 -12.87
C ILE A 40 2.58 -12.45 -11.41
N ASN A 41 2.89 -13.40 -10.52
CA ASN A 41 2.58 -13.28 -9.10
C ASN A 41 3.32 -12.12 -8.44
N SER A 42 4.59 -11.90 -8.80
CA SER A 42 5.38 -10.77 -8.29
C SER A 42 4.79 -9.44 -8.75
N LEU A 43 4.54 -9.31 -10.05
CA LEU A 43 3.99 -8.09 -10.64
C LEU A 43 2.60 -7.76 -10.06
N THR A 44 1.77 -8.78 -9.84
CA THR A 44 0.45 -8.61 -9.20
C THR A 44 0.59 -8.04 -7.78
N ARG A 45 1.57 -8.51 -7.00
CA ARG A 45 1.83 -7.97 -5.65
C ARG A 45 2.31 -6.52 -5.71
N ASP A 46 3.16 -6.18 -6.66
CA ASP A 46 3.63 -4.81 -6.83
C ASP A 46 2.50 -3.86 -7.23
N ILE A 47 1.61 -4.28 -8.13
CA ILE A 47 0.40 -3.53 -8.48
C ILE A 47 -0.49 -3.31 -7.24
N ALA A 48 -0.70 -4.35 -6.43
CA ALA A 48 -1.48 -4.24 -5.20
C ALA A 48 -0.86 -3.23 -4.22
N ARG A 49 0.46 -3.29 -4.00
CA ARG A 49 1.20 -2.34 -3.16
C ARG A 49 1.09 -0.91 -3.70
N LEU A 50 1.28 -0.71 -5.00
CA LEU A 50 1.16 0.60 -5.64
C LEU A 50 -0.25 1.19 -5.48
N LYS A 51 -1.28 0.35 -5.59
CA LYS A 51 -2.67 0.77 -5.38
C LYS A 51 -2.93 1.20 -3.92
N GLU A 52 -2.38 0.46 -2.96
CA GLU A 52 -2.47 0.82 -1.55
C GLU A 52 -1.77 2.15 -1.25
N ILE A 53 -0.56 2.34 -1.76
CA ILE A 53 0.19 3.61 -1.63
C ILE A 53 -0.62 4.75 -2.23
N LYS A 54 -1.18 4.58 -3.44
CA LYS A 54 -2.02 5.59 -4.08
C LYS A 54 -3.24 5.94 -3.21
N ALA A 55 -3.93 4.94 -2.66
CA ALA A 55 -5.07 5.16 -1.77
C ALA A 55 -4.66 5.95 -0.52
N LYS A 56 -3.53 5.57 0.10
CA LYS A 56 -2.97 6.27 1.26
C LYS A 56 -2.65 7.73 0.95
N LEU A 57 -2.01 8.02 -0.19
CA LEU A 57 -1.70 9.40 -0.59
C LEU A 57 -2.97 10.22 -0.82
N ILE A 58 -4.01 9.64 -1.43
CA ILE A 58 -5.30 10.32 -1.62
C ILE A 58 -5.93 10.66 -0.26
N THR A 59 -5.96 9.70 0.66
CA THR A 59 -6.48 9.94 2.01
C THR A 59 -5.70 11.03 2.74
N GLN A 60 -4.36 11.00 2.68
CA GLN A 60 -3.52 12.04 3.28
C GLN A 60 -3.78 13.42 2.65
N ASN A 61 -3.92 13.49 1.33
CA ASN A 61 -4.26 14.74 0.64
C ASN A 61 -5.61 15.30 1.10
N ASN A 62 -6.62 14.43 1.24
CA ASN A 62 -7.94 14.83 1.72
C ASN A 62 -7.91 15.34 3.16
N ILE A 63 -7.13 14.70 4.04
CA ILE A 63 -6.93 15.17 5.43
C ILE A 63 -6.30 16.56 5.43
N ILE A 64 -5.23 16.77 4.67
CA ILE A 64 -4.55 18.07 4.59
C ILE A 64 -5.49 19.14 4.04
N LYS A 65 -6.31 18.83 3.03
CA LYS A 65 -7.33 19.75 2.51
C LYS A 65 -8.36 20.12 3.58
N ALA A 66 -8.87 19.15 4.32
CA ALA A 66 -9.80 19.38 5.41
C ALA A 66 -9.19 20.27 6.51
N ASP A 67 -7.90 20.06 6.83
CA ASP A 67 -7.19 20.92 7.79
C ASP A 67 -7.05 22.35 7.28
N ILE A 68 -6.71 22.54 6.00
CA ILE A 68 -6.66 23.87 5.37
C ILE A 68 -8.02 24.54 5.43
N GLU A 69 -9.10 23.84 5.10
CA GLU A 69 -10.46 24.39 5.17
C GLU A 69 -10.85 24.79 6.59
N ARG A 70 -10.46 23.98 7.60
CA ARG A 70 -10.69 24.28 9.01
C ARG A 70 -9.95 25.53 9.45
N LEU A 71 -8.66 25.64 9.12
CA LEU A 71 -7.83 26.81 9.42
C LEU A 71 -8.34 28.06 8.71
N SER A 72 -8.61 27.95 7.41
CA SER A 72 -9.20 29.02 6.57
C SER A 72 -10.54 29.49 7.13
N SER A 73 -11.36 28.59 7.65
CA SER A 73 -12.63 28.94 8.29
C SER A 73 -12.41 29.76 9.56
N ALA A 74 -11.43 29.42 10.40
CA ALA A 74 -11.10 30.21 11.59
C ALA A 74 -10.62 31.64 11.22
N ASP A 75 -9.75 31.75 10.22
CA ASP A 75 -9.28 33.05 9.71
C ASP A 75 -10.41 33.85 9.05
N ARG A 76 -11.30 33.19 8.33
CA ARG A 76 -12.49 33.80 7.75
C ARG A 76 -13.44 34.32 8.82
N ILE A 77 -13.67 33.56 9.89
CA ILE A 77 -14.46 34.00 11.05
C ILE A 77 -13.82 35.23 11.70
N LYS A 78 -12.51 35.18 11.94
CA LYS A 78 -11.74 36.32 12.47
C LYS A 78 -11.87 37.56 11.59
N LYS A 79 -11.79 37.41 10.27
CA LYS A 79 -11.96 38.51 9.30
C LYS A 79 -13.39 39.07 9.31
N ILE A 80 -14.40 38.23 9.39
CA ILE A 80 -15.80 38.69 9.47
C ILE A 80 -16.04 39.43 10.79
N ALA A 81 -15.55 38.91 11.91
CA ALA A 81 -15.69 39.54 13.23
C ALA A 81 -15.00 40.91 13.28
N SER A 82 -13.79 41.04 12.74
CA SER A 82 -13.11 42.34 12.72
C SER A 82 -13.72 43.33 11.74
N GLN A 83 -14.09 42.90 10.52
CA GLN A 83 -14.55 43.82 9.47
C GLN A 83 -16.04 44.19 9.57
N LYS A 84 -16.91 43.22 9.90
CA LYS A 84 -18.36 43.45 9.93
C LYS A 84 -18.90 43.75 11.32
N LEU A 85 -18.25 43.24 12.36
CA LEU A 85 -18.70 43.39 13.75
C LEU A 85 -17.80 44.32 14.56
N ASN A 86 -16.77 44.90 13.93
CA ASN A 86 -15.78 45.80 14.55
C ASN A 86 -15.16 45.21 15.83
N MET A 87 -15.06 43.88 15.91
CA MET A 87 -14.53 43.18 17.08
C MET A 87 -13.00 43.19 17.06
N VAL A 88 -12.40 43.54 18.20
CA VAL A 88 -10.94 43.56 18.39
C VAL A 88 -10.57 42.36 19.24
N ILE A 89 -9.47 41.67 18.90
CA ILE A 89 -9.00 40.53 19.69
C ILE A 89 -8.47 41.08 21.02
N PRO A 90 -9.09 40.73 22.16
CA PRO A 90 -8.64 41.21 23.46
C PRO A 90 -7.27 40.61 23.79
N LYS A 91 -6.44 41.38 24.49
CA LYS A 91 -5.19 40.85 25.06
C LYS A 91 -5.53 39.76 26.10
N PRO A 92 -4.74 38.70 26.22
CA PRO A 92 -5.01 37.64 27.19
C PRO A 92 -4.87 38.19 28.61
N GLU A 93 -5.99 38.49 29.25
CA GLU A 93 -6.03 38.80 30.67
C GLU A 93 -6.17 37.50 31.48
N THR A 94 -5.28 37.32 32.44
CA THR A 94 -5.24 36.12 33.29
C THR A 94 -6.41 36.16 34.28
N LEU A 95 -7.48 35.42 33.99
CA LEU A 95 -8.63 35.30 34.87
C LEU A 95 -8.34 34.32 36.01
N PHE A 96 -8.25 34.82 37.24
CA PHE A 96 -8.16 34.00 38.44
C PHE A 96 -9.56 33.46 38.80
N VAL A 97 -9.76 32.16 38.66
CA VAL A 97 -11.01 31.49 39.06
C VAL A 97 -10.89 31.07 40.53
N VAL A 98 -11.57 31.77 41.43
CA VAL A 98 -11.70 31.36 42.84
C VAL A 98 -12.89 30.42 42.98
N VAL A 99 -12.62 29.12 43.06
CA VAL A 99 -13.64 28.11 43.35
C VAL A 99 -13.95 28.13 44.85
N LYS A 100 -15.06 28.76 45.24
CA LYS A 100 -15.55 28.72 46.63
C LYS A 100 -16.19 27.36 46.90
N LYS A 101 -15.51 26.50 47.65
CA LYS A 101 -16.06 25.22 48.14
C LYS A 101 -17.19 25.51 49.11
N THR A 102 -18.43 25.32 48.69
CA THR A 102 -19.60 25.33 49.58
C THR A 102 -19.55 24.08 50.45
N SER A 103 -19.11 24.26 51.70
CA SER A 103 -19.18 23.24 52.74
C SER A 103 -20.64 22.89 52.98
N GLY A 104 -21.04 21.67 52.58
CA GLY A 104 -22.38 21.14 52.82
C GLY A 104 -22.66 21.07 54.30
N LYS A 105 -23.74 21.74 54.75
CA LYS A 105 -24.26 21.56 56.11
C LYS A 105 -24.70 20.11 56.27
N SER A 106 -24.07 19.43 57.23
CA SER A 106 -24.52 18.18 57.82
C SER A 106 -25.95 18.36 58.34
N ASN A 107 -26.91 17.69 57.71
CA ASN A 107 -28.27 17.57 58.22
C ASN A 107 -28.31 16.43 59.23
N ASP A 108 -28.00 16.76 60.48
CA ASP A 108 -28.34 15.95 61.64
C ASP A 108 -29.80 16.23 61.99
N ARG A 109 -30.69 15.23 61.82
CA ARG A 109 -31.95 15.13 62.56
C ARG A 109 -32.33 13.67 62.83
N ARG A 110 -32.36 13.39 64.12
CA ARG A 110 -33.22 12.46 64.87
C ARG A 110 -34.59 12.21 64.25
#